data_AF-A0A7S2YBF0-F1
#
_entry.id   AF-A0A7S2YBF0-F1
#
_cell.length_a   1.000
_cell.length_b   1.000
_cell.length_c   1.000
_cell.angle_alpha   90.00
_cell.angle_beta   90.00
_cell.angle_gamma   90.00
#
_symmetry.space_group_name_H-M   'P 1'
#
loop_
_entity.id
_entity.type
_entity.pdbx_description
1 polymer ?
#
loop_
_entity_poly.entity_id
_entity_poly.type
_entity_poly.pdbx_seq_one_letter_code
_entity_poly.pdbx_strand_id
1 'polypeptide(L)'
;MVQPQSQKQRVTANNMQDEICPDFHTCRNGSRCIESTQKEGSFVCDCDHIGDFSDTAFAGVACEHEATVNCNQGNKKSYTSFCTNGGTCHQFTSVNGPHAGCDCPDSYKGEYCEYLVGQLVPEHLDPTGSAGSNPELSPASGSSGGGSDGA
;
A
#
# COMPACT_ATOMS: atom_id res chain seq x y z
N MET A 1 5.56 -34.80 -36.84
CA MET A 1 6.47 -34.54 -35.71
C MET A 1 6.20 -33.12 -35.25
N VAL A 2 5.57 -32.96 -34.09
CA VAL A 2 5.24 -31.67 -33.46
C VAL A 2 6.30 -31.39 -32.41
N GLN A 3 6.92 -30.21 -32.46
CA GLN A 3 7.48 -29.55 -31.27
C GLN A 3 7.26 -28.03 -31.36
N PRO A 4 7.06 -27.35 -30.22
CA PRO A 4 6.30 -26.11 -30.13
C PRO A 4 7.22 -24.89 -30.08
N GLN A 5 6.94 -23.88 -30.90
CA GLN A 5 7.58 -22.57 -30.78
C GLN A 5 6.85 -21.78 -29.69
N SER A 6 7.60 -21.55 -28.61
CA SER A 6 7.35 -20.67 -27.48
C SER A 6 6.41 -19.51 -27.81
N GLN A 7 5.28 -19.43 -27.09
CA GLN A 7 4.37 -18.29 -27.20
C GLN A 7 5.06 -17.05 -26.62
N LYS A 8 5.75 -16.29 -27.47
CA LYS A 8 5.83 -14.84 -27.30
C LYS A 8 4.42 -14.30 -27.40
N GLN A 9 3.69 -14.31 -26.28
CA GLN A 9 2.40 -13.67 -26.21
C GLN A 9 2.60 -12.21 -26.56
N ARG A 10 1.91 -11.83 -27.64
CA ARG A 10 1.74 -10.48 -28.13
C ARG A 10 1.24 -9.63 -26.97
N VAL A 11 2.09 -8.73 -26.48
CA VAL A 11 1.64 -7.55 -25.71
C VAL A 11 0.71 -6.80 -26.64
N THR A 12 -0.58 -7.05 -26.47
CA THR A 12 -1.63 -6.45 -27.29
C THR A 12 -1.89 -5.10 -26.65
N ALA A 13 -1.50 -4.03 -27.34
CA ALA A 13 -1.93 -2.68 -27.02
C ALA A 13 -3.47 -2.67 -26.96
N ASN A 14 -4.02 -2.67 -25.73
CA ASN A 14 -5.38 -2.27 -25.32
C ASN A 14 -5.68 -2.81 -23.90
N ASN A 15 -4.95 -2.35 -22.87
CA ASN A 15 -5.53 -2.26 -21.51
C ASN A 15 -4.70 -1.28 -20.67
N MET A 16 -5.19 -0.06 -20.53
CA MET A 16 -4.51 1.06 -19.88
C MET A 16 -4.84 1.10 -18.38
N GLN A 17 -4.99 -0.06 -17.75
CA GLN A 17 -5.43 -0.13 -16.35
C GLN A 17 -4.49 -0.97 -15.47
N ASP A 18 -4.10 -2.19 -15.83
CA ASP A 18 -3.35 -3.06 -14.92
C ASP A 18 -2.11 -3.71 -15.58
N GLU A 19 -1.00 -3.79 -14.85
CA GLU A 19 0.26 -4.46 -15.21
C GLU A 19 0.49 -5.67 -14.30
N ILE A 20 0.88 -6.82 -14.86
CA ILE A 20 1.25 -8.00 -14.08
C ILE A 20 2.77 -8.08 -13.98
N CYS A 21 3.30 -8.05 -12.75
CA CYS A 21 4.73 -8.09 -12.48
C CYS A 21 5.32 -9.51 -12.66
N PRO A 22 6.64 -9.64 -12.83
CA PRO A 22 7.29 -10.94 -13.03
C PRO A 22 7.14 -11.94 -11.85
N ASP A 23 6.85 -11.45 -10.65
CA ASP A 23 6.50 -12.22 -9.45
C ASP A 23 4.98 -12.47 -9.31
N PHE A 24 4.22 -12.22 -10.37
CA PHE A 24 2.80 -12.50 -10.56
C PHE A 24 1.79 -11.64 -9.77
N HIS A 25 2.23 -10.60 -9.05
CA HIS A 25 1.26 -9.63 -8.53
C HIS A 25 0.86 -8.61 -9.60
N THR A 26 -0.18 -7.82 -9.31
CA THR A 26 -0.77 -6.88 -10.27
C THR A 26 -0.69 -5.46 -9.74
N CYS A 27 -0.08 -4.57 -10.52
CA CYS A 27 -0.09 -3.13 -10.35
C CYS A 27 -1.29 -2.54 -11.11
N ARG A 28 -1.99 -1.58 -10.51
CA ARG A 28 -3.24 -1.01 -11.06
C ARG A 28 -3.09 0.45 -11.45
N ASN A 29 -4.12 0.97 -12.10
CA ASN A 29 -4.24 2.36 -12.52
C ASN A 29 -3.07 2.86 -13.41
N GLY A 30 -2.46 1.94 -14.15
CA GLY A 30 -1.31 2.21 -15.03
C GLY A 30 0.03 2.38 -14.30
N SER A 31 0.11 2.01 -13.01
CA SER A 31 1.40 1.93 -12.31
C SER A 31 2.31 0.87 -12.95
N ARG A 32 3.62 1.06 -12.77
CA ARG A 32 4.65 0.17 -13.32
C ARG A 32 5.20 -0.76 -12.28
N CYS A 33 5.57 -1.96 -12.70
CA CYS A 33 6.38 -2.85 -11.88
C CYS A 33 7.84 -2.38 -11.86
N ILE A 34 8.36 -2.07 -10.68
CA ILE A 34 9.78 -1.75 -10.46
C ILE A 34 10.40 -2.78 -9.53
N GLU A 35 11.67 -3.14 -9.75
CA GLU A 35 12.35 -4.10 -8.88
C GLU A 35 12.50 -3.54 -7.46
N SER A 36 12.18 -4.36 -6.46
CA SER A 36 12.36 -4.00 -5.06
C SER A 36 13.85 -3.95 -4.71
N THR A 37 14.28 -2.85 -4.12
CA THR A 37 15.64 -2.71 -3.57
C THR A 37 15.86 -3.53 -2.30
N GLN A 38 14.77 -4.04 -1.71
CA GLN A 38 14.79 -4.74 -0.41
C GLN A 38 14.84 -6.26 -0.56
N LYS A 39 14.37 -6.80 -1.70
CA LYS A 39 14.41 -8.24 -1.97
C LYS A 39 14.58 -8.51 -3.46
N GLU A 40 15.69 -9.18 -3.80
CA GLU A 40 16.00 -9.60 -5.16
C GLU A 40 14.88 -10.49 -5.72
N GLY A 41 14.49 -10.21 -6.97
CA GLY A 41 13.42 -10.93 -7.67
C GLY A 41 12.00 -10.63 -7.17
N SER A 42 11.82 -9.66 -6.29
CA SER A 42 10.51 -9.10 -5.96
C SER A 42 10.30 -7.73 -6.60
N PHE A 43 9.04 -7.39 -6.87
CA PHE A 43 8.67 -6.14 -7.54
C PHE A 43 7.74 -5.33 -6.63
N VAL A 44 7.72 -4.02 -6.84
CA VAL A 44 6.80 -3.08 -6.18
C VAL A 44 6.14 -2.20 -7.24
N CYS A 45 4.93 -1.72 -6.97
CA CYS A 45 4.23 -0.83 -7.89
C CYS A 45 4.68 0.63 -7.70
N ASP A 46 5.18 1.24 -8.78
CA ASP A 46 5.51 2.66 -8.84
C ASP A 46 4.23 3.47 -9.07
N CYS A 47 3.60 3.89 -7.97
CA CYS A 47 2.36 4.68 -8.03
C CYS A 47 2.60 6.13 -8.45
N ASP A 48 3.83 6.66 -8.27
CA ASP A 48 4.17 8.04 -8.64
C ASP A 48 4.14 8.25 -10.15
N HIS A 49 4.49 7.21 -10.92
CA HIS A 49 4.41 7.26 -12.38
C HIS A 49 3.01 7.59 -12.90
N ILE A 50 1.96 7.24 -12.15
CA ILE A 50 0.58 7.53 -12.54
C ILE A 50 0.35 9.04 -12.67
N GLY A 51 1.07 9.85 -11.88
CA GLY A 51 0.98 11.31 -11.95
C GLY A 51 1.45 11.92 -13.28
N ASP A 52 2.17 11.18 -14.11
CA ASP A 52 2.62 11.66 -15.43
C ASP A 52 1.48 11.73 -16.46
N PHE A 53 0.42 10.94 -16.28
CA PHE A 53 -0.68 10.81 -17.25
C PHE A 53 -2.07 10.82 -16.64
N SER A 54 -2.18 10.76 -15.31
CA SER A 54 -3.43 10.81 -14.58
C SER A 54 -3.54 12.06 -13.72
N ASP A 55 -4.78 12.40 -13.46
CA ASP A 55 -5.22 13.55 -12.71
C ASP A 55 -5.52 13.20 -11.23
N THR A 56 -5.21 11.96 -10.85
CA THR A 56 -5.50 11.34 -9.55
C THR A 56 -4.22 10.67 -9.04
N ALA A 57 -3.95 10.83 -7.74
CA ALA A 57 -2.87 10.10 -7.06
C ALA A 57 -3.41 8.79 -6.46
N PHE A 58 -2.59 7.75 -6.47
CA PHE A 58 -2.94 6.43 -5.96
C PHE A 58 -1.86 5.93 -4.99
N ALA A 59 -2.27 5.12 -4.01
CA ALA A 59 -1.38 4.40 -3.10
C ALA A 59 -1.88 2.98 -2.85
N GLY A 60 -1.09 2.19 -2.12
CA GLY A 60 -1.38 0.80 -1.79
C GLY A 60 -0.40 -0.17 -2.46
N VAL A 61 -0.48 -1.45 -2.08
CA VAL A 61 0.44 -2.49 -2.60
C VAL A 61 0.33 -2.60 -4.12
N ALA A 62 -0.86 -2.38 -4.66
CA ALA A 62 -1.17 -2.46 -6.07
C ALA A 62 -1.53 -1.09 -6.67
N CYS A 63 -1.26 0.02 -5.97
CA CYS A 63 -1.74 1.36 -6.32
C CYS A 63 -3.26 1.42 -6.52
N GLU A 64 -4.01 0.68 -5.69
CA GLU A 64 -5.46 0.49 -5.83
C GLU A 64 -6.30 1.60 -5.17
N HIS A 65 -5.72 2.36 -4.24
CA HIS A 65 -6.43 3.34 -3.43
C HIS A 65 -6.24 4.75 -3.98
N GLU A 66 -7.33 5.36 -4.44
CA GLU A 66 -7.37 6.76 -4.87
C GLU A 66 -7.23 7.72 -3.67
N ALA A 67 -6.52 8.83 -3.91
CA ALA A 67 -6.43 9.95 -2.98
C ALA A 67 -7.82 10.46 -2.58
N THR A 68 -8.12 10.37 -1.29
CA THR A 68 -9.34 10.94 -0.70
C THR A 68 -9.17 12.44 -0.44
N VAL A 69 -7.95 12.87 -0.09
CA VAL A 69 -7.60 14.29 0.14
C VAL A 69 -6.19 14.59 -0.35
N ASN A 70 -6.00 15.76 -0.96
CA ASN A 70 -4.68 16.27 -1.35
C ASN A 70 -4.16 17.21 -0.25
N CYS A 71 -2.94 17.00 0.21
CA CYS A 71 -2.35 17.67 1.37
C CYS A 71 -1.45 18.85 0.99
N ASN A 72 -1.75 19.52 -0.12
CA ASN A 72 -0.99 20.68 -0.59
C ASN A 72 -1.85 21.95 -0.66
N GLN A 73 -1.20 23.09 -0.45
CA GLN A 73 -1.83 24.40 -0.45
C GLN A 73 -2.34 24.75 -1.84
N GLY A 74 -3.52 25.38 -1.88
CA GLY A 74 -4.15 25.88 -3.10
C GLY A 74 -4.90 24.84 -3.92
N ASN A 75 -5.23 23.68 -3.35
CA ASN A 75 -5.99 22.60 -4.01
C ASN A 75 -5.40 22.18 -5.37
N LYS A 76 -4.10 22.43 -5.58
CA LYS A 76 -3.41 21.84 -6.73
C LYS A 76 -3.30 20.34 -6.49
N LYS A 77 -3.08 19.56 -7.53
CA LYS A 77 -2.89 18.12 -7.38
C LYS A 77 -1.47 17.87 -6.89
N SER A 78 -1.32 16.96 -5.92
CA SER A 78 -0.02 16.49 -5.49
C SER A 78 -0.02 14.98 -5.52
N TYR A 79 0.85 14.42 -6.36
CA TYR A 79 1.09 12.98 -6.44
C TYR A 79 1.98 12.48 -5.32
N THR A 80 2.55 13.38 -4.54
CA THR A 80 3.54 13.11 -3.49
C THR A 80 3.07 13.57 -2.11
N SER A 81 1.83 14.05 -1.98
CA SER A 81 1.29 14.52 -0.70
C SER A 81 -0.23 14.46 -0.68
N PHE A 82 -0.76 13.32 -0.23
CA PHE A 82 -2.19 13.02 -0.18
C PHE A 82 -2.49 12.00 0.92
N CYS A 83 -3.77 11.76 1.22
CA CYS A 83 -4.20 10.64 2.06
C CYS A 83 -5.29 9.86 1.33
N THR A 84 -5.33 8.55 1.52
CA THR A 84 -6.34 7.64 1.00
C THR A 84 -7.28 7.15 2.11
N ASN A 85 -8.28 6.36 1.75
CA ASN A 85 -9.16 5.64 2.68
C ASN A 85 -9.77 6.50 3.82
N GLY A 86 -10.06 7.77 3.56
CA GLY A 86 -10.67 8.67 4.54
C GLY A 86 -9.70 9.28 5.57
N GLY A 87 -8.38 9.17 5.36
CA GLY A 87 -7.39 9.85 6.19
C GLY A 87 -7.44 11.37 6.06
N THR A 88 -6.93 12.08 7.08
CA THR A 88 -6.82 13.54 7.08
C THR A 88 -5.37 14.00 7.13
N CYS A 89 -5.05 15.06 6.41
CA CYS A 89 -3.69 15.60 6.37
C CYS A 89 -3.28 16.18 7.73
N HIS A 90 -2.10 15.81 8.25
CA HIS A 90 -1.53 16.48 9.42
C HIS A 90 -1.30 17.98 9.15
N GLN A 91 -0.82 18.30 7.94
CA GLN A 91 -0.54 19.66 7.52
C GLN A 91 -0.65 19.80 6.00
N PHE A 92 -1.10 20.97 5.53
CA PHE A 92 -1.06 21.33 4.12
C PHE A 92 0.30 21.94 3.76
N THR A 93 1.07 21.25 2.92
CA THR A 93 2.40 21.69 2.50
C THR A 93 2.34 22.52 1.22
N SER A 94 3.43 23.17 0.82
CA SER A 94 3.48 23.89 -0.47
C SER A 94 3.25 22.92 -1.63
N VAL A 95 2.94 23.45 -2.82
CA VAL A 95 2.90 22.63 -4.05
C VAL A 95 4.26 21.95 -4.21
N ASN A 96 4.29 20.62 -4.33
CA ASN A 96 5.49 19.76 -4.35
C ASN A 96 6.31 19.78 -3.04
N GLY A 97 5.72 20.20 -1.93
CA GLY A 97 6.32 20.03 -0.61
C GLY A 97 6.34 18.54 -0.20
N PRO A 98 7.18 18.17 0.78
CA PRO A 98 7.17 16.82 1.33
C PRO A 98 5.79 16.50 1.92
N HIS A 99 5.40 15.23 1.89
CA HIS A 99 4.22 14.77 2.60
C HIS A 99 4.42 14.91 4.11
N ALA A 100 3.44 15.48 4.80
CA ALA A 100 3.49 15.70 6.25
C ALA A 100 2.93 14.51 7.06
N GLY A 101 2.43 13.48 6.37
CA GLY A 101 1.71 12.36 6.95
C GLY A 101 0.21 12.59 7.08
N CYS A 102 -0.48 11.50 7.42
CA CYS A 102 -1.92 11.41 7.55
C CYS A 102 -2.34 10.89 8.93
N ASP A 103 -3.40 11.46 9.47
CA ASP A 103 -4.19 10.83 10.54
C ASP A 103 -5.09 9.78 9.88
N CYS A 104 -4.76 8.51 10.05
CA CYS A 104 -5.50 7.40 9.47
C CYS A 104 -6.68 6.97 10.37
N PRO A 105 -7.82 6.56 9.79
CA PRO A 105 -8.88 5.89 10.55
C PRO A 105 -8.36 4.60 11.19
N ASP A 106 -8.98 4.15 12.29
CA ASP A 106 -8.54 2.99 13.10
C ASP A 106 -8.29 1.68 12.31
N SER A 107 -8.91 1.53 11.13
CA SER A 107 -8.76 0.35 10.28
C SER A 107 -7.61 0.45 9.27
N TYR A 108 -6.98 1.62 9.14
CA TYR A 108 -5.95 1.91 8.15
C TYR A 108 -4.66 2.43 8.79
N LYS A 109 -3.56 2.25 8.07
CA LYS A 109 -2.21 2.69 8.44
C LYS A 109 -1.39 2.96 7.17
N GLY A 110 -0.14 3.35 7.36
CA GLY A 110 0.79 3.69 6.28
C GLY A 110 0.94 5.19 6.15
N GLU A 111 1.88 5.62 5.31
CA GLU A 111 2.17 7.04 5.11
C GLU A 111 0.97 7.78 4.51
N TYR A 112 0.24 7.10 3.62
CA TYR A 112 -0.93 7.59 2.88
C TYR A 112 -2.24 6.95 3.35
N CYS A 113 -2.27 6.25 4.48
CA CYS A 113 -3.40 5.42 4.96
C CYS A 113 -3.83 4.31 3.99
N GLU A 114 -2.87 3.75 3.27
CA GLU A 114 -3.07 2.85 2.15
C GLU A 114 -3.15 1.37 2.53
N TYR A 115 -2.85 1.01 3.79
CA TYR A 115 -2.83 -0.38 4.24
C TYR A 115 -3.86 -0.63 5.34
N LEU A 116 -4.49 -1.81 5.33
CA LEU A 116 -5.32 -2.22 6.47
C LEU A 116 -4.45 -2.58 7.69
N VAL A 117 -4.93 -2.23 8.87
CA VAL A 117 -4.35 -2.70 10.13
C VAL A 117 -4.46 -4.23 10.19
N GLY A 118 -3.35 -4.92 10.50
CA GLY A 118 -3.29 -6.38 10.54
C GLY A 118 -3.17 -7.07 9.17
N GLN A 119 -3.17 -6.33 8.05
CA GLN A 119 -2.85 -6.89 6.74
C GLN A 119 -1.40 -7.38 6.72
N LEU A 120 -1.21 -8.62 6.27
CA LEU A 120 0.10 -9.17 5.94
C LEU A 120 0.59 -8.53 4.64
N VAL A 121 1.11 -7.33 4.78
CA VAL A 121 1.94 -6.70 3.76
C VAL A 121 3.34 -7.28 3.90
N PRO A 122 4.02 -7.66 2.80
CA PRO A 122 5.42 -8.04 2.88
C PRO A 122 6.21 -6.94 3.60
N GLU A 123 7.08 -7.28 4.56
CA GLU A 123 7.81 -6.28 5.36
C GLU A 123 8.60 -5.28 4.50
N HIS A 124 8.97 -5.68 3.29
CA HIS A 124 9.64 -4.82 2.33
C HIS A 124 8.72 -3.78 1.66
N LEU A 125 7.41 -3.83 1.85
CA LEU A 125 6.45 -2.85 1.34
C LEU A 125 5.92 -1.93 2.45
N ASP A 126 6.13 -2.30 3.72
CA ASP A 126 5.70 -1.53 4.89
C ASP A 126 6.89 -1.35 5.84
N PRO A 127 7.73 -0.32 5.60
CA PRO A 127 8.91 -0.07 6.44
C PRO A 127 8.54 0.32 7.87
N THR A 128 7.26 0.63 8.14
CA THR A 128 6.73 0.94 9.47
C THR A 128 6.40 -0.30 10.30
N GLY A 129 6.52 -1.51 9.74
CA GLY A 129 6.54 -2.75 10.51
C GLY A 129 5.23 -2.97 11.27
N SER A 130 4.18 -3.35 10.56
CA SER A 130 3.20 -4.24 11.21
C SER A 130 3.83 -5.61 11.36
N ALA A 131 4.45 -5.85 12.52
CA ALA A 131 4.58 -7.19 13.06
C ALA A 131 3.24 -7.89 12.82
N GLY A 132 3.23 -8.89 11.94
CA GLY A 132 2.05 -9.67 11.66
C GLY A 132 1.53 -10.24 12.96
N SER A 133 0.42 -9.71 13.46
CA SER A 133 -0.35 -10.33 14.51
C SER A 133 -0.91 -11.62 13.92
N ASN A 134 -0.14 -12.70 13.97
CA ASN A 134 -0.70 -14.04 13.86
C ASN A 134 -1.86 -14.12 14.86
N PRO A 135 -3.10 -14.43 14.46
CA PRO A 135 -4.10 -14.88 15.40
C PRO A 135 -3.73 -16.33 15.77
N GLU A 136 -2.67 -16.50 16.56
CA GLU A 136 -2.43 -17.78 17.21
C GLU A 136 -3.52 -17.94 18.27
N LEU A 137 -4.54 -18.71 17.89
CA LEU A 137 -5.46 -19.34 18.83
C LEU A 137 -4.64 -20.06 19.90
N SER A 138 -4.86 -19.72 21.18
CA SER A 138 -5.30 -20.62 22.26
C SER A 138 -4.78 -20.15 23.64
N PRO A 139 -5.34 -20.65 24.76
CA PRO A 139 -6.73 -20.61 25.18
C PRO A 139 -6.91 -19.73 26.43
N ALA A 140 -8.15 -19.37 26.71
CA ALA A 140 -8.55 -18.86 28.02
C ALA A 140 -8.23 -19.92 29.09
N SER A 141 -7.22 -19.65 29.90
CA SER A 141 -6.98 -20.37 31.14
C SER A 141 -7.85 -19.73 32.22
N GLY A 142 -9.08 -20.23 32.36
CA GLY A 142 -9.84 -20.00 33.58
C GLY A 142 -9.23 -20.78 34.73
N SER A 143 -9.01 -20.14 35.88
CA SER A 143 -9.70 -20.48 37.14
C SER A 143 -8.93 -20.03 38.40
N SER A 144 -9.69 -19.30 39.23
CA SER A 144 -9.82 -19.44 40.69
C SER A 144 -8.67 -19.13 41.66
N GLY A 145 -8.89 -18.06 42.44
CA GLY A 145 -9.19 -18.23 43.88
C GLY A 145 -8.11 -17.87 44.88
N GLY A 146 -8.51 -17.16 45.94
CA GLY A 146 -7.82 -17.12 47.24
C GLY A 146 -7.54 -15.71 47.76
N GLY A 147 -8.27 -15.31 48.81
CA GLY A 147 -8.07 -14.04 49.51
C GLY A 147 -7.09 -14.10 50.69
N SER A 148 -7.32 -13.16 51.61
CA SER A 148 -6.78 -12.95 52.97
C SER A 148 -5.47 -12.17 53.17
N ASP A 149 -5.67 -11.02 53.85
CA ASP A 149 -4.94 -10.45 54.99
C ASP A 149 -3.52 -9.87 54.86
N GLY A 150 -3.41 -8.60 55.29
CA GLY A 150 -2.43 -8.21 56.30
C GLY A 150 -1.39 -7.16 55.91
N ALA A 151 -1.59 -5.91 56.37
CA ALA A 151 -0.70 -5.18 57.28
C ALA A 151 -1.31 -3.80 57.63
#